data_AF-A0A369KYY4-F1
#
_entry.id   AF-A0A369KYY4-F1
#
_cell.length_a   1.000
_cell.length_b   1.000
_cell.length_c   1.000
_cell.angle_alpha   90.00
_cell.angle_beta   90.00
_cell.angle_gamma   90.00
#
_symmetry.space_group_name_H-M   'P 1'
#
loop_
_entity.id
_entity.type
_entity.pdbx_description
1 polymer ?
#
loop_
_entity_poly.entity_id
_entity_poly.type
_entity_poly.pdbx_seq_one_letter_code
_entity_poly.pdbx_strand_id
1 'polypeptide(L)'
;MKKILKLSAFLCASGFYLNAFSLGINENLFASKCNIIDGKYKNCRFDEIEFQPYSKKFNEEMSFLVNYEFRDCNFKKLFLELNSNADHAQIVQGSFIHKFEGKSLYFKNTYPWFTQNSEFISTCSFKINSVEVSFSRTSVNKINDLINTLKENNAFLKKVSDLKKMFTKLNMYLQNLDNYDFFAVIDDYNLELKNLKDKYNNELFIMSIIDDIETEIFMFLSLNRNLNEIQLTEERQNLKIILEETLKIIDTDLLYNNILNMKNQVNEMLREAENTENFNKAEIKKYKKLLSEI
;
A
#
# COMPACT_ATOMS: atom_id res chain seq x y z
N MET A 1 -48.24 4.84 -22.86
CA MET A 1 -47.20 5.72 -22.28
C MET A 1 -46.51 4.93 -21.16
N LYS A 2 -45.30 4.40 -21.37
CA LYS A 2 -44.01 4.90 -20.81
C LYS A 2 -44.15 5.25 -19.30
N LYS A 3 -43.53 4.57 -18.32
CA LYS A 3 -42.14 4.07 -18.23
C LYS A 3 -42.01 2.78 -17.39
N ILE A 4 -41.04 1.97 -17.82
CA ILE A 4 -40.48 0.77 -17.21
C ILE A 4 -39.42 1.18 -16.17
N LEU A 5 -39.36 0.48 -15.03
CA LEU A 5 -38.11 -0.07 -14.47
C LEU A 5 -38.45 -1.14 -13.42
N LYS A 6 -38.55 -2.38 -13.92
CA LYS A 6 -38.25 -3.59 -13.15
C LYS A 6 -36.73 -3.70 -13.09
N LEU A 7 -36.16 -3.87 -11.90
CA LEU A 7 -34.89 -4.60 -11.77
C LEU A 7 -35.04 -5.57 -10.59
N SER A 8 -35.59 -6.73 -10.93
CA SER A 8 -35.47 -7.96 -10.16
C SER A 8 -34.04 -8.50 -10.25
N ALA A 9 -33.63 -9.17 -9.18
CA ALA A 9 -32.50 -10.08 -9.06
C ALA A 9 -32.00 -10.63 -10.41
N PHE A 10 -30.71 -10.39 -10.69
CA PHE A 10 -29.96 -11.15 -11.66
C PHE A 10 -28.76 -11.79 -10.95
N LEU A 11 -28.91 -13.10 -10.77
CA LEU A 11 -27.85 -14.06 -10.51
C LEU A 11 -26.68 -13.87 -11.50
N CYS A 12 -25.49 -14.21 -11.03
CA CYS A 12 -24.44 -14.85 -11.83
C CYS A 12 -24.11 -14.17 -13.18
N ALA A 13 -23.30 -13.12 -13.11
CA ALA A 13 -22.37 -12.78 -14.19
C ALA A 13 -20.93 -12.87 -13.67
N SER A 14 -20.59 -14.03 -13.09
CA SER A 14 -19.27 -14.62 -13.21
C SER A 14 -19.06 -14.96 -14.69
N GLY A 15 -18.55 -14.01 -15.47
CA GLY A 15 -18.32 -14.21 -16.89
C GLY A 15 -17.84 -12.91 -17.53
N PHE A 16 -16.69 -12.99 -18.18
CA PHE A 16 -15.98 -11.92 -18.89
C PHE A 16 -14.98 -11.08 -18.09
N TYR A 17 -13.99 -11.78 -17.51
CA TYR A 17 -12.58 -11.40 -17.70
C TYR A 17 -11.85 -12.52 -18.46
N LEU A 18 -12.38 -12.90 -19.63
CA LEU A 18 -11.60 -13.55 -20.68
C LEU A 18 -10.98 -12.45 -21.55
N ASN A 19 -10.09 -11.66 -20.96
CA ASN A 19 -9.10 -10.92 -21.72
C ASN A 19 -7.80 -11.68 -21.58
N ALA A 20 -7.58 -12.60 -22.52
CA ALA A 20 -6.30 -12.92 -23.15
C ALA A 20 -4.99 -12.60 -22.41
N PHE A 21 -4.85 -12.98 -21.13
CA PHE A 21 -3.56 -13.15 -20.48
C PHE A 21 -3.12 -14.61 -20.60
N SER A 22 -2.99 -15.06 -21.85
CA SER A 22 -2.09 -16.16 -22.20
C SER A 22 -0.80 -15.56 -22.80
N LEU A 23 -0.18 -14.69 -22.02
CA LEU A 23 1.23 -14.31 -22.16
C LEU A 23 1.83 -14.81 -20.85
N GLY A 24 2.01 -16.12 -20.70
CA GLY A 24 3.11 -16.80 -21.37
C GLY A 24 4.16 -16.93 -20.27
N ILE A 25 4.22 -18.09 -19.64
CA ILE A 25 5.40 -18.50 -18.91
C ILE A 25 6.50 -18.50 -19.98
N ASN A 26 7.24 -17.39 -20.11
CA ASN A 26 8.15 -17.19 -21.23
C ASN A 26 9.46 -17.95 -21.03
N GLU A 27 9.60 -18.60 -19.88
CA GLU A 27 10.53 -19.68 -19.66
C GLU A 27 9.69 -20.96 -19.61
N ASN A 28 9.77 -21.83 -20.62
CA ASN A 28 9.31 -23.21 -20.45
C ASN A 28 10.10 -23.78 -19.26
N LEU A 29 9.52 -23.74 -18.06
CA LEU A 29 10.16 -24.08 -16.79
C LEU A 29 10.88 -25.43 -16.82
N PHE A 30 10.44 -26.30 -17.73
CA PHE A 30 10.98 -27.64 -17.90
C PHE A 30 11.57 -27.91 -19.29
N ALA A 31 11.73 -26.91 -20.17
CA ALA A 31 12.24 -27.10 -21.55
C ALA A 31 13.57 -27.84 -21.60
N SER A 32 14.48 -27.56 -20.66
CA SER A 32 15.78 -28.21 -20.61
C SER A 32 15.71 -29.69 -20.22
N LYS A 33 14.59 -30.13 -19.61
CA LYS A 33 14.40 -31.46 -19.01
C LYS A 33 13.23 -32.25 -19.61
N CYS A 34 12.46 -31.68 -20.52
CA CYS A 34 11.28 -32.27 -21.14
C CYS A 34 11.27 -32.03 -22.65
N ASN A 35 10.76 -32.99 -23.41
CA ASN A 35 10.38 -32.75 -24.80
C ASN A 35 9.08 -31.95 -24.82
N ILE A 36 9.06 -30.84 -25.54
CA ILE A 36 7.86 -30.01 -25.72
C ILE A 36 7.24 -30.37 -27.06
N ILE A 37 6.05 -30.99 -27.02
CA ILE A 37 5.28 -31.36 -28.22
C ILE A 37 3.89 -30.78 -28.06
N ASP A 38 3.47 -29.92 -29.00
CA ASP A 38 2.19 -29.19 -28.98
C ASP A 38 1.95 -28.40 -27.67
N GLY A 39 3.00 -27.82 -27.11
CA GLY A 39 2.95 -27.08 -25.85
C GLY A 39 2.68 -27.93 -24.61
N LYS A 40 2.86 -29.25 -24.72
CA LYS A 40 2.81 -30.19 -23.60
C LYS A 40 4.21 -30.74 -23.31
N TYR A 41 4.51 -30.89 -22.03
CA TYR A 41 5.72 -31.55 -21.57
C TYR A 41 5.52 -33.07 -21.64
N LYS A 42 6.37 -33.72 -22.43
CA LYS A 42 6.45 -35.16 -22.61
C LYS A 42 7.89 -35.61 -22.36
N ASN A 43 8.08 -36.89 -22.06
CA ASN A 43 9.39 -37.48 -21.84
C ASN A 43 10.28 -36.66 -20.87
N CYS A 44 9.76 -36.33 -19.69
CA CYS A 44 10.37 -35.39 -18.74
C CYS A 44 11.28 -36.02 -17.68
N ARG A 45 12.51 -35.55 -17.56
CA ARG A 45 13.45 -35.87 -16.47
C ARG A 45 13.17 -34.98 -15.26
N PHE A 46 12.08 -35.27 -14.56
CA PHE A 46 11.63 -34.46 -13.42
C PHE A 46 12.60 -34.48 -12.23
N ASP A 47 13.46 -35.49 -12.14
CA ASP A 47 14.57 -35.60 -11.18
C ASP A 47 15.65 -34.53 -11.36
N GLU A 48 15.75 -33.94 -12.55
CA GLU A 48 16.75 -32.92 -12.88
C GLU A 48 16.18 -31.49 -12.93
N ILE A 49 14.91 -31.29 -12.60
CA ILE A 49 14.33 -29.95 -12.52
C ILE A 49 14.87 -29.27 -11.26
N GLU A 50 15.70 -28.25 -11.45
CA GLU A 50 16.28 -27.49 -10.35
C GLU A 50 15.23 -26.70 -9.58
N PHE A 51 15.48 -26.56 -8.27
CA PHE A 51 14.75 -25.70 -7.33
C PHE A 51 15.01 -24.21 -7.60
N GLN A 52 14.73 -23.73 -8.80
CA GLN A 52 14.76 -22.29 -9.05
C GLN A 52 13.39 -21.71 -8.69
N PRO A 53 13.34 -20.69 -7.81
CA PRO A 53 12.07 -20.07 -7.46
C PRO A 53 11.49 -19.42 -8.72
N TYR A 54 10.19 -19.63 -8.94
CA TYR A 54 9.45 -19.06 -10.07
C TYR A 54 9.53 -17.52 -10.15
N SER A 55 9.82 -16.86 -9.03
CA SER A 55 10.00 -15.41 -8.94
C SER A 55 11.36 -15.05 -8.33
N LYS A 56 12.05 -14.07 -8.93
CA LYS A 56 13.15 -13.38 -8.24
C LYS A 56 12.63 -12.70 -6.97
N LYS A 57 13.50 -12.61 -5.95
CA LYS A 57 13.27 -12.18 -4.57
C LYS A 57 12.30 -10.99 -4.41
N PHE A 58 11.01 -11.26 -4.30
CA PHE A 58 10.09 -10.38 -3.58
C PHE A 58 10.35 -10.61 -2.09
N ASN A 59 10.57 -9.55 -1.32
CA ASN A 59 10.95 -9.71 0.09
C ASN A 59 9.78 -10.18 0.97
N GLU A 60 8.56 -9.93 0.51
CA GLU A 60 7.30 -10.22 1.20
C GLU A 60 6.63 -11.49 0.64
N GLU A 61 5.52 -11.92 1.23
CA GLU A 61 4.77 -13.09 0.75
C GLU A 61 3.91 -12.74 -0.48
N MET A 62 3.84 -13.65 -1.43
CA MET A 62 3.01 -13.57 -2.63
C MET A 62 1.97 -14.68 -2.63
N SER A 63 0.96 -14.47 -3.47
CA SER A 63 -0.02 -15.48 -3.81
C SER A 63 0.24 -15.99 -5.22
N PHE A 64 0.39 -17.30 -5.37
CA PHE A 64 0.58 -17.98 -6.64
C PHE A 64 -0.66 -18.77 -7.00
N LEU A 65 -1.31 -18.42 -8.10
CA LEU A 65 -2.42 -19.17 -8.67
C LEU A 65 -1.91 -20.01 -9.83
N VAL A 66 -1.72 -21.31 -9.59
CA VAL A 66 -1.16 -22.26 -10.55
C VAL A 66 -2.27 -23.05 -11.20
N ASN A 67 -2.40 -22.92 -12.52
CA ASN A 67 -3.30 -23.74 -13.33
C ASN A 67 -2.49 -24.78 -14.09
N TYR A 68 -2.80 -26.06 -13.90
CA TYR A 68 -2.14 -27.15 -14.63
C TYR A 68 -3.13 -28.19 -15.17
N GLU A 69 -2.63 -28.95 -16.14
CA GLU A 69 -3.29 -30.12 -16.70
C GLU A 69 -2.32 -31.29 -16.76
N PHE A 70 -2.77 -32.46 -16.30
CA PHE A 70 -2.03 -33.71 -16.31
C PHE A 70 -2.94 -34.85 -16.81
N ARG A 71 -2.63 -35.46 -17.96
CA ARG A 71 -3.49 -36.43 -18.64
C ARG A 71 -2.71 -37.58 -19.27
N ASP A 72 -3.47 -38.58 -19.73
CA ASP A 72 -3.00 -39.66 -20.60
C ASP A 72 -1.92 -40.56 -19.96
N CYS A 73 -2.02 -40.71 -18.64
CA CYS A 73 -1.12 -41.53 -17.84
C CYS A 73 -1.81 -42.76 -17.26
N ASN A 74 -1.04 -43.84 -17.15
CA ASN A 74 -1.46 -45.07 -16.49
C ASN A 74 -1.40 -44.97 -14.95
N PHE A 75 -1.00 -43.82 -14.41
CA PHE A 75 -0.90 -43.54 -12.99
C PHE A 75 -1.59 -42.22 -12.65
N LYS A 76 -2.13 -42.13 -11.42
CA LYS A 76 -2.98 -41.00 -10.99
C LYS A 76 -2.21 -39.80 -10.44
N LYS A 77 -0.92 -39.96 -10.12
CA LYS A 77 -0.11 -38.93 -9.45
C LYS A 77 1.29 -38.84 -10.04
N LEU A 78 1.76 -37.62 -10.34
CA LEU A 78 3.17 -37.38 -10.63
C LEU A 78 3.95 -37.31 -9.33
N PHE A 79 5.19 -37.79 -9.34
CA PHE A 79 6.16 -37.58 -8.25
C PHE A 79 6.75 -36.17 -8.28
N LEU A 80 5.91 -35.18 -8.61
CA LEU A 80 6.24 -33.76 -8.65
C LEU A 80 5.24 -33.04 -7.73
N GLU A 81 5.76 -32.17 -6.87
CA GLU A 81 5.01 -31.32 -5.95
C GLU A 81 5.25 -29.86 -6.27
N LEU A 82 4.16 -29.10 -6.26
CA LEU A 82 4.18 -27.65 -6.18
C LEU A 82 4.34 -27.26 -4.72
N ASN A 83 5.37 -26.48 -4.41
CA ASN A 83 5.69 -26.08 -3.05
C ASN A 83 5.85 -24.58 -2.97
N SER A 84 5.34 -24.01 -1.90
CA SER A 84 5.76 -22.73 -1.34
C SER A 84 6.38 -22.98 0.03
N ASN A 85 6.86 -21.95 0.71
CA ASN A 85 7.32 -22.08 2.09
C ASN A 85 6.18 -22.36 3.09
N ALA A 86 4.91 -22.13 2.73
CA ALA A 86 3.76 -22.36 3.60
C ALA A 86 2.93 -23.58 3.20
N ASP A 87 2.76 -23.80 1.89
CA ASP A 87 1.82 -24.76 1.33
C ASP A 87 2.49 -25.70 0.32
N HIS A 88 1.95 -26.92 0.16
CA HIS A 88 2.34 -27.85 -0.89
C HIS A 88 1.14 -28.57 -1.50
N ALA A 89 1.29 -28.99 -2.76
CA ALA A 89 0.31 -29.83 -3.43
C ALA A 89 0.98 -30.85 -4.37
N GLN A 90 0.54 -32.09 -4.28
CA GLN A 90 0.90 -33.13 -5.24
C GLN A 90 0.19 -32.88 -6.58
N ILE A 91 0.90 -33.11 -7.68
CA ILE A 91 0.31 -33.08 -9.02
C ILE A 91 -0.47 -34.39 -9.26
N VAL A 92 -1.77 -34.28 -9.48
CA VAL A 92 -2.66 -35.42 -9.72
C VAL A 92 -3.34 -35.32 -11.08
N GLN A 93 -3.77 -36.46 -11.63
CA GLN A 93 -4.34 -36.54 -12.97
C GLN A 93 -5.66 -35.76 -13.06
N GLY A 94 -5.76 -34.89 -14.06
CA GLY A 94 -6.89 -33.99 -14.28
C GLY A 94 -6.43 -32.57 -14.64
N SER A 95 -7.36 -31.62 -14.51
CA SER A 95 -7.10 -30.19 -14.68
C SER A 95 -7.42 -29.49 -13.37
N PHE A 96 -6.46 -28.78 -12.80
CA PHE A 96 -6.58 -28.20 -11.46
C PHE A 96 -6.07 -26.77 -11.41
N ILE A 97 -6.65 -26.02 -10.49
CA ILE A 97 -6.20 -24.70 -10.08
C ILE A 97 -5.86 -24.79 -8.60
N HIS A 98 -4.62 -24.48 -8.25
CA HIS A 98 -4.13 -24.46 -6.87
C HIS A 98 -3.66 -23.06 -6.52
N LYS A 99 -3.92 -22.67 -5.28
CA LYS A 99 -3.49 -21.40 -4.73
C LYS A 99 -2.45 -21.69 -3.64
N PHE A 100 -1.31 -21.03 -3.72
CA PHE A 100 -0.23 -21.13 -2.73
C PHE A 100 0.10 -19.74 -2.20
N GLU A 101 0.43 -19.64 -0.93
CA GLU A 101 0.95 -18.41 -0.33
C GLU A 101 2.43 -18.61 0.05
N GLY A 102 3.28 -17.62 -0.22
CA GLY A 102 4.68 -17.73 0.15
C GLY A 102 5.60 -16.77 -0.58
N LYS A 103 6.88 -16.76 -0.20
CA LYS A 103 7.89 -15.89 -0.84
C LYS A 103 8.31 -16.38 -2.22
N SER A 104 8.08 -17.65 -2.50
CA SER A 104 8.53 -18.34 -3.70
C SER A 104 7.69 -19.57 -3.96
N LEU A 105 7.57 -19.92 -5.24
CA LEU A 105 6.99 -21.17 -5.71
C LEU A 105 8.10 -22.04 -6.30
N TYR A 106 8.11 -23.31 -5.92
CA TYR A 106 9.07 -24.33 -6.34
C TYR A 106 8.35 -25.55 -6.92
N PHE A 107 9.02 -26.22 -7.84
CA PHE A 107 8.68 -27.57 -8.25
C PHE A 107 9.71 -28.51 -7.64
N LYS A 108 9.25 -29.53 -6.90
CA LYS A 108 10.12 -30.51 -6.24
C LYS A 108 9.70 -31.91 -6.62
N ASN A 109 10.68 -32.76 -6.90
CA ASN A 109 10.44 -34.19 -6.98
C ASN A 109 10.32 -34.79 -5.57
N THR A 110 9.20 -35.47 -5.27
CA THR A 110 8.95 -36.06 -3.94
C THR A 110 9.82 -37.29 -3.68
N TYR A 111 10.19 -38.05 -4.72
CA TYR A 111 10.95 -39.29 -4.61
C TYR A 111 11.99 -39.42 -5.74
N PRO A 112 13.11 -38.68 -5.66
CA PRO A 112 14.13 -38.65 -6.72
C PRO A 112 14.64 -40.04 -7.13
N TRP A 113 14.78 -40.95 -6.15
CA TRP A 113 15.24 -42.34 -6.35
C TRP A 113 14.21 -43.24 -7.04
N PHE A 114 12.91 -42.90 -6.98
CA PHE A 114 11.85 -43.69 -7.60
C PHE A 114 11.66 -43.28 -9.07
N THR A 115 11.81 -41.99 -9.37
CA THR A 115 11.76 -41.44 -10.74
C THR A 115 12.94 -41.84 -11.62
N GLN A 116 14.10 -42.15 -11.04
CA GLN A 116 15.26 -42.64 -11.79
C GLN A 116 15.06 -44.06 -12.35
N ASN A 117 14.11 -44.83 -11.79
CA ASN A 117 13.84 -46.22 -12.17
C ASN A 117 12.49 -46.42 -12.88
N SER A 118 11.65 -45.38 -13.01
CA SER A 118 10.37 -45.48 -13.71
C SER A 118 10.58 -45.24 -15.20
N GLU A 119 10.43 -46.29 -16.02
CA GLU A 119 10.39 -46.18 -17.47
C GLU A 119 9.34 -45.14 -17.89
N PHE A 120 9.82 -44.15 -18.62
CA PHE A 120 9.07 -43.02 -19.14
C PHE A 120 7.92 -43.52 -20.02
N ILE A 121 6.68 -43.24 -19.63
CA ILE A 121 5.52 -43.60 -20.44
C ILE A 121 5.29 -42.48 -21.47
N SER A 122 5.53 -42.80 -22.74
CA SER A 122 5.44 -41.89 -23.90
C SER A 122 4.05 -41.24 -24.10
N THR A 123 3.01 -41.75 -23.43
CA THR A 123 1.63 -41.24 -23.54
C THR A 123 1.32 -40.13 -22.56
N CYS A 124 2.09 -39.99 -21.48
CA CYS A 124 1.83 -39.00 -20.44
C CYS A 124 2.00 -37.58 -20.95
N SER A 125 1.05 -36.70 -20.62
CA SER A 125 1.17 -35.28 -20.93
C SER A 125 0.91 -34.40 -19.72
N PHE A 126 1.86 -33.52 -19.41
CA PHE A 126 1.78 -32.52 -18.35
C PHE A 126 1.92 -31.12 -18.96
N LYS A 127 1.15 -30.16 -18.45
CA LYS A 127 1.21 -28.78 -18.87
C LYS A 127 0.86 -27.86 -17.71
N ILE A 128 1.68 -26.83 -17.49
CA ILE A 128 1.28 -25.67 -16.69
C ILE A 128 0.63 -24.69 -17.65
N ASN A 129 -0.66 -24.45 -17.47
CA ASN A 129 -1.42 -23.53 -18.30
C ASN A 129 -1.08 -22.07 -17.97
N SER A 130 -0.95 -21.75 -16.68
CA SER A 130 -0.58 -20.42 -16.21
C SER A 130 -0.09 -20.46 -14.76
N VAL A 131 0.74 -19.49 -14.41
CA VAL A 131 1.01 -19.10 -13.02
C VAL A 131 0.74 -17.60 -12.95
N GLU A 132 -0.29 -17.22 -12.21
CA GLU A 132 -0.56 -15.81 -11.90
C GLU A 132 0.01 -15.49 -10.53
N VAL A 133 0.71 -14.36 -10.43
CA VAL A 133 1.30 -13.88 -9.17
C VAL A 133 0.54 -12.63 -8.71
N SER A 134 0.21 -12.56 -7.43
CA SER A 134 -0.46 -11.39 -6.82
C SER A 134 0.05 -11.17 -5.40
N PHE A 135 -0.35 -10.06 -4.77
CA PHE A 135 -0.02 -9.85 -3.37
C PHE A 135 -0.69 -10.91 -2.49
N SER A 136 0.07 -11.48 -1.54
CA SER A 136 -0.53 -12.31 -0.49
C SER A 136 -1.51 -11.50 0.35
N ARG A 137 -2.35 -12.18 1.11
CA ARG A 137 -3.21 -11.52 2.11
C ARG A 137 -2.39 -10.69 3.10
N THR A 138 -1.25 -11.21 3.53
CA THR A 138 -0.32 -10.53 4.45
C THR A 138 0.20 -9.22 3.84
N SER A 139 0.68 -9.26 2.60
CA SER A 139 1.18 -8.08 1.90
C SER A 139 0.09 -7.07 1.58
N VAL A 140 -1.12 -7.52 1.22
CA VAL A 140 -2.28 -6.64 1.03
C VAL A 140 -2.59 -5.87 2.31
N ASN A 141 -2.63 -6.54 3.46
CA ASN A 141 -2.88 -5.88 4.74
C ASN A 141 -1.79 -4.84 5.03
N LYS A 142 -0.51 -5.22 4.91
CA LYS A 142 0.63 -4.31 5.13
C LYS A 142 0.57 -3.06 4.24
N ILE A 143 0.29 -3.21 2.95
CA ILE A 143 0.14 -2.08 2.02
C ILE A 143 -1.02 -1.18 2.45
N ASN A 144 -2.18 -1.78 2.79
CA ASN A 144 -3.35 -1.01 3.19
C ASN A 144 -3.10 -0.23 4.49
N ASP A 145 -2.43 -0.84 5.48
CA ASP A 145 -2.11 -0.19 6.76
C ASP A 145 -1.18 1.01 6.54
N LEU A 146 -0.15 0.84 5.70
CA LEU A 146 0.74 1.94 5.29
C LEU A 146 -0.02 3.06 4.58
N ILE A 147 -0.90 2.73 3.63
CA ILE A 147 -1.72 3.71 2.90
C ILE A 147 -2.68 4.45 3.83
N ASN A 148 -3.31 3.76 4.78
CA ASN A 148 -4.23 4.37 5.73
C ASN A 148 -3.47 5.33 6.66
N THR A 149 -2.33 4.89 7.21
CA THR A 149 -1.46 5.73 8.05
C THR A 149 -0.93 6.94 7.28
N LEU A 150 -0.58 6.77 6.00
CA LEU A 150 -0.18 7.87 5.11
C LEU A 150 -1.30 8.91 4.95
N LYS A 151 -2.55 8.48 4.75
CA LYS A 151 -3.71 9.38 4.64
C LYS A 151 -3.95 10.15 5.94
N GLU A 152 -3.87 9.46 7.07
CA GLU A 152 -4.03 10.07 8.39
C GLU A 152 -2.94 11.11 8.66
N ASN A 153 -1.67 10.77 8.43
CA ASN A 153 -0.55 11.68 8.61
C ASN A 153 -0.61 12.87 7.65
N ASN A 154 -1.02 12.67 6.40
CA ASN A 154 -1.17 13.77 5.43
C ASN A 154 -2.33 14.71 5.83
N ALA A 155 -3.45 14.15 6.29
CA ALA A 155 -4.56 14.93 6.83
C ALA A 155 -4.12 15.72 8.08
N PHE A 156 -3.34 15.10 8.96
CA PHE A 156 -2.79 15.78 10.14
C PHE A 156 -1.82 16.89 9.76
N LEU A 157 -0.89 16.67 8.82
CA LEU A 157 -0.01 17.72 8.29
C LEU A 157 -0.79 18.93 7.78
N LYS A 158 -1.92 18.70 7.09
CA LYS A 158 -2.77 19.78 6.61
C LYS A 158 -3.36 20.60 7.76
N LYS A 159 -3.80 19.95 8.84
CA LYS A 159 -4.29 20.62 10.07
C LYS A 159 -3.18 21.49 10.67
N VAL A 160 -1.98 20.96 10.79
CA VAL A 160 -0.80 21.66 11.32
C VAL A 160 -0.39 22.83 10.43
N SER A 161 -0.46 22.67 9.10
CA SER A 161 -0.18 23.73 8.15
C SER A 161 -1.15 24.90 8.30
N ASP A 162 -2.44 24.63 8.53
CA ASP A 162 -3.44 25.66 8.75
C ASP A 162 -3.17 26.44 10.05
N LEU A 163 -2.76 25.76 11.13
CA LEU A 163 -2.29 26.40 12.37
C LEU A 163 -1.05 27.28 12.14
N LYS A 164 -0.03 26.77 11.44
CA LYS A 164 1.19 27.52 11.12
C LYS A 164 0.90 28.79 10.30
N LYS A 165 -0.05 28.73 9.35
CA LYS A 165 -0.48 29.92 8.57
C LYS A 165 -1.11 30.99 9.45
N MET A 166 -2.01 30.60 10.35
CA MET A 166 -2.62 31.53 11.31
C MET A 166 -1.54 32.18 12.18
N PHE A 167 -0.61 31.40 12.72
CA PHE A 167 0.48 31.94 13.52
C PHE A 167 1.39 32.88 12.73
N THR A 168 1.72 32.54 11.48
CA THR A 168 2.53 33.40 10.62
C THR A 168 1.86 34.76 10.44
N LYS A 169 0.54 34.78 10.22
CA LYS A 169 -0.24 36.03 10.16
C LYS A 169 -0.16 36.80 11.47
N LEU A 170 -0.41 36.15 12.61
CA LEU A 170 -0.31 36.78 13.93
C LEU A 170 1.09 37.40 14.16
N ASN A 171 2.16 36.67 13.85
CA ASN A 171 3.52 37.19 13.99
C ASN A 171 3.79 38.38 13.06
N MET A 172 3.31 38.36 11.82
CA MET A 172 3.38 39.52 10.92
C MET A 172 2.64 40.72 11.53
N TYR A 173 1.51 40.50 12.18
CA TYR A 173 0.74 41.56 12.82
C TYR A 173 1.42 42.12 14.07
N LEU A 174 1.94 41.25 14.95
CA LEU A 174 2.71 41.66 16.15
C LEU A 174 3.92 42.54 15.81
N GLN A 175 4.54 42.31 14.64
CA GLN A 175 5.67 43.10 14.15
C GLN A 175 5.28 44.47 13.58
N ASN A 176 3.99 44.69 13.24
CA ASN A 176 3.52 45.90 12.56
C ASN A 176 2.55 46.75 13.41
N LEU A 177 2.44 46.48 14.71
CA LEU A 177 1.46 47.10 15.59
C LEU A 177 1.58 48.63 15.69
N ASP A 178 2.74 49.20 15.36
CA ASP A 178 2.96 50.65 15.41
C ASP A 178 2.33 51.38 14.21
N ASN A 179 1.91 50.64 13.17
CA ASN A 179 1.33 51.15 11.93
C ASN A 179 -0.16 50.82 11.73
N TYR A 180 -0.75 49.98 12.59
CA TYR A 180 -2.13 49.49 12.47
C TYR A 180 -2.94 49.78 13.73
N ASP A 181 -4.26 49.90 13.58
CA ASP A 181 -5.18 49.87 14.73
C ASP A 181 -5.14 48.46 15.32
N PHE A 182 -4.32 48.30 16.36
CA PHE A 182 -4.07 47.07 17.10
C PHE A 182 -5.37 46.30 17.41
N PHE A 183 -6.47 47.01 17.72
CA PHE A 183 -7.74 46.38 18.08
C PHE A 183 -8.45 45.74 16.88
N ALA A 184 -8.45 46.37 15.71
CA ALA A 184 -9.04 45.79 14.50
C ALA A 184 -8.33 44.49 14.07
N VAL A 185 -7.01 44.43 14.30
CA VAL A 185 -6.17 43.26 13.97
C VAL A 185 -6.46 42.08 14.90
N ILE A 186 -6.76 42.36 16.17
CA ILE A 186 -7.16 41.33 17.15
C ILE A 186 -8.55 40.76 16.82
N ASP A 187 -9.47 41.57 16.30
CA ASP A 187 -10.78 41.09 15.86
C ASP A 187 -10.68 40.13 14.66
N ASP A 188 -9.85 40.46 13.67
CA ASP A 188 -9.57 39.57 12.53
C ASP A 188 -8.94 38.25 12.98
N TYR A 189 -8.02 38.33 13.95
CA TYR A 189 -7.39 37.15 14.52
C TYR A 189 -8.38 36.27 15.31
N ASN A 190 -9.23 36.87 16.15
CA ASN A 190 -10.29 36.16 16.87
C ASN A 190 -11.27 35.46 15.92
N LEU A 191 -11.55 36.09 14.77
CA LEU A 191 -12.35 35.47 13.72
C LEU A 191 -11.65 34.25 13.10
N GLU A 192 -10.36 34.34 12.81
CA GLU A 192 -9.58 33.20 12.31
C GLU A 192 -9.48 32.05 13.33
N LEU A 193 -9.24 32.36 14.61
CA LEU A 193 -9.27 31.38 15.70
C LEU A 193 -10.62 30.68 15.77
N LYS A 194 -11.71 31.45 15.77
CA LYS A 194 -13.06 30.90 15.79
C LYS A 194 -13.31 29.97 14.60
N ASN A 195 -12.91 30.38 13.40
CA ASN A 195 -13.04 29.54 12.21
C ASN A 195 -12.26 28.23 12.32
N LEU A 196 -11.07 28.23 12.94
CA LEU A 196 -10.31 27.01 13.20
C LEU A 196 -10.95 26.13 14.27
N LYS A 197 -11.47 26.71 15.36
CA LYS A 197 -12.22 25.99 16.40
C LYS A 197 -13.44 25.30 15.81
N ASP A 198 -14.22 26.02 15.00
CA ASP A 198 -15.41 25.47 14.34
C ASP A 198 -15.03 24.34 13.37
N LYS A 199 -13.91 24.51 12.64
CA LYS A 199 -13.39 23.51 11.69
C LYS A 199 -12.84 22.25 12.37
N TYR A 200 -12.27 22.37 13.55
CA TYR A 200 -11.54 21.29 14.26
C TYR A 200 -12.16 20.92 15.61
N ASN A 201 -13.43 21.23 15.84
CA ASN A 201 -14.13 21.03 17.12
C ASN A 201 -14.11 19.59 17.66
N ASN A 202 -13.91 18.58 16.82
CA ASN A 202 -13.82 17.16 17.21
C ASN A 202 -12.37 16.66 17.39
N GLU A 203 -11.37 17.53 17.25
CA GLU A 203 -9.96 17.17 17.21
C GLU A 203 -9.26 17.68 18.48
N LEU A 204 -9.40 16.93 19.58
CA LEU A 204 -8.97 17.34 20.93
C LEU A 204 -7.54 17.91 20.98
N PHE A 205 -6.59 17.28 20.28
CA PHE A 205 -5.20 17.75 20.25
C PHE A 205 -5.05 19.11 19.57
N ILE A 206 -5.70 19.30 18.43
CA ILE A 206 -5.68 20.58 17.70
C ILE A 206 -6.40 21.66 18.50
N MET A 207 -7.54 21.32 19.12
CA MET A 207 -8.27 22.23 20.00
C MET A 207 -7.42 22.70 21.20
N SER A 208 -6.70 21.80 21.86
CA SER A 208 -5.79 22.17 22.96
C SER A 208 -4.76 23.21 22.53
N ILE A 209 -4.15 23.03 21.35
CA ILE A 209 -3.17 24.00 20.83
C ILE A 209 -3.83 25.35 20.54
N ILE A 210 -5.05 25.33 19.98
CA ILE A 210 -5.80 26.56 19.70
C ILE A 210 -6.15 27.29 21.01
N ASP A 211 -6.57 26.56 22.05
CA ASP A 211 -6.93 27.12 23.35
C ASP A 211 -5.70 27.69 24.10
N ASP A 212 -4.55 27.02 24.00
CA ASP A 212 -3.28 27.53 24.55
C ASP A 212 -2.92 28.87 23.88
N ILE A 213 -2.97 28.92 22.55
CA ILE A 213 -2.69 30.14 21.78
C ILE A 213 -3.66 31.27 22.15
N GLU A 214 -4.97 30.98 22.25
CA GLU A 214 -5.98 31.95 22.64
C GLU A 214 -5.72 32.51 24.05
N THR A 215 -5.32 31.65 24.98
CA THR A 215 -4.98 32.03 26.36
C THR A 215 -3.80 32.99 26.41
N GLU A 216 -2.73 32.68 25.69
CA GLU A 216 -1.53 33.53 25.62
C GLU A 216 -1.85 34.92 25.06
N ILE A 217 -2.71 34.98 24.04
CA ILE A 217 -3.12 36.24 23.43
C ILE A 217 -4.02 37.03 24.38
N PHE A 218 -4.95 36.37 25.07
CA PHE A 218 -5.77 37.01 26.09
C PHE A 218 -4.92 37.60 27.23
N MET A 219 -3.89 36.87 27.68
CA MET A 219 -2.96 37.37 28.70
C MET A 219 -2.20 38.61 28.21
N PHE A 220 -1.64 38.57 27.00
CA PHE A 220 -0.97 39.72 26.38
C PHE A 220 -1.88 40.95 26.27
N LEU A 221 -3.13 40.77 25.81
CA LEU A 221 -4.11 41.86 25.69
C LEU A 221 -4.47 42.48 27.04
N SER A 222 -4.52 41.67 28.09
CA SER A 222 -4.83 42.13 29.45
C SER A 222 -3.70 42.96 30.03
N LEU A 223 -2.45 42.62 29.72
CA LEU A 223 -1.26 43.34 30.18
C LEU A 223 -1.07 44.68 29.44
N ASN A 224 -1.27 44.71 28.12
CA ASN A 224 -1.00 45.87 27.25
C ASN A 224 -1.65 47.19 27.67
N ARG A 225 -2.80 47.15 28.37
CA ARG A 225 -3.53 48.36 28.77
C ARG A 225 -2.75 49.26 29.72
N ASN A 226 -1.67 48.78 30.34
CA ASN A 226 -0.91 49.48 31.38
C ASN A 226 0.61 49.55 31.13
N LEU A 227 1.10 49.12 29.95
CA LEU A 227 2.54 49.03 29.66
C LEU A 227 3.07 50.27 28.93
N ASN A 228 4.31 50.64 29.22
CA ASN A 228 5.05 51.59 28.39
C ASN A 228 5.63 50.92 27.13
N GLU A 229 6.18 51.70 26.21
CA GLU A 229 6.65 51.22 24.90
C GLU A 229 7.76 50.14 24.99
N ILE A 230 8.66 50.26 25.97
CA ILE A 230 9.74 49.27 26.20
C ILE A 230 9.13 47.96 26.68
N GLN A 231 8.25 48.02 27.69
CA GLN A 231 7.57 46.85 28.23
C GLN A 231 6.68 46.18 27.18
N LEU A 232 6.00 46.97 26.35
CA LEU A 232 5.19 46.46 25.24
C LEU A 232 6.04 45.69 24.22
N THR A 233 7.25 46.17 23.94
CA THR A 233 8.19 45.51 23.04
C THR A 233 8.67 44.16 23.61
N GLU A 234 9.00 44.13 24.90
CA GLU A 234 9.40 42.91 25.60
C GLU A 234 8.26 41.87 25.59
N GLU A 235 7.03 42.27 25.91
CA GLU A 235 5.88 41.37 25.92
C GLU A 235 5.52 40.85 24.51
N ARG A 236 5.68 41.67 23.46
CA ARG A 236 5.54 41.21 22.06
C ARG A 236 6.54 40.09 21.75
N GLN A 237 7.79 40.26 22.20
CA GLN A 237 8.85 39.30 21.96
C GLN A 237 8.63 38.00 22.77
N ASN A 238 8.14 38.11 24.01
CA ASN A 238 7.77 36.98 24.84
C ASN A 238 6.62 36.17 24.21
N LEU A 239 5.53 36.85 23.80
CA LEU A 239 4.41 36.20 23.13
C LEU A 239 4.86 35.48 21.86
N LYS A 240 5.75 36.09 21.05
CA LYS A 240 6.32 35.44 19.88
C LYS A 240 7.06 34.15 20.23
N ILE A 241 7.91 34.17 21.26
CA ILE A 241 8.66 32.99 21.70
C ILE A 241 7.70 31.88 22.14
N ILE A 242 6.71 32.20 22.98
CA ILE A 242 5.73 31.23 23.49
C ILE A 242 4.99 30.58 22.33
N LEU A 243 4.49 31.37 21.38
CA LEU A 243 3.75 30.83 20.24
C LEU A 243 4.64 29.99 19.30
N GLU A 244 5.91 30.35 19.12
CA GLU A 244 6.89 29.53 18.39
C GLU A 244 7.13 28.18 19.11
N GLU A 245 7.19 28.19 20.45
CA GLU A 245 7.33 26.98 21.26
C GLU A 245 6.08 26.09 21.21
N THR A 246 4.88 26.68 21.31
CA THR A 246 3.61 25.95 21.19
C THR A 246 3.48 25.25 19.84
N LEU A 247 3.99 25.85 18.76
CA LEU A 247 3.99 25.20 17.44
C LEU A 247 5.09 24.14 17.27
N LYS A 248 6.20 24.25 17.99
CA LYS A 248 7.26 23.22 18.03
C LYS A 248 6.81 21.94 18.72
N ILE A 249 5.74 21.98 19.52
CA ILE A 249 5.08 20.77 20.05
C ILE A 249 4.72 19.81 18.90
N ILE A 250 4.48 20.35 17.70
CA ILE A 250 4.23 19.55 16.52
C ILE A 250 5.49 19.43 15.67
N ASP A 251 6.14 18.27 15.77
CA ASP A 251 7.29 17.93 14.94
C ASP A 251 6.85 17.59 13.50
N THR A 252 6.69 18.65 12.69
CA THR A 252 6.29 18.51 11.29
C THR A 252 7.35 17.84 10.43
N ASP A 253 8.62 17.95 10.81
CA ASP A 253 9.73 17.39 10.05
C ASP A 253 9.75 15.87 10.26
N LEU A 254 9.56 15.40 11.50
CA LEU A 254 9.35 13.99 11.79
C LEU A 254 8.14 13.44 11.03
N LEU A 255 7.02 14.16 11.02
CA LEU A 255 5.81 13.72 10.32
C LEU A 255 6.00 13.65 8.79
N TYR A 256 6.69 14.64 8.21
CA TYR A 256 7.06 14.64 6.80
C TYR A 256 7.99 13.47 6.46
N ASN A 257 9.01 13.24 7.29
CA ASN A 257 9.95 12.13 7.12
C ASN A 257 9.24 10.77 7.23
N ASN A 258 8.28 10.64 8.16
CA ASN A 258 7.47 9.42 8.31
C ASN A 258 6.63 9.17 7.05
N ILE A 259 5.99 10.21 6.50
CA ILE A 259 5.24 10.09 5.24
C ILE A 259 6.16 9.68 4.08
N LEU A 260 7.32 10.34 3.95
CA LEU A 260 8.27 10.01 2.88
C LEU A 260 8.76 8.56 3.00
N ASN A 261 9.10 8.11 4.21
CA ASN A 261 9.54 6.75 4.47
C ASN A 261 8.45 5.72 4.12
N MET A 262 7.22 5.91 4.61
CA MET A 262 6.12 5.00 4.28
C MET A 262 5.79 4.98 2.78
N LYS A 263 5.84 6.14 2.11
CA LYS A 263 5.64 6.24 0.65
C LYS A 263 6.72 5.47 -0.09
N ASN A 264 7.97 5.55 0.35
CA ASN A 264 9.08 4.78 -0.21
C ASN A 264 8.89 3.28 0.00
N GLN A 265 8.48 2.83 1.20
CA GLN A 265 8.20 1.41 1.46
C GLN A 265 7.12 0.84 0.53
N VAL A 266 5.99 1.55 0.37
CA VAL A 266 4.93 1.11 -0.57
C VAL A 266 5.47 1.10 -2.00
N ASN A 267 6.20 2.13 -2.42
CA ASN A 267 6.79 2.19 -3.76
C ASN A 267 7.79 1.07 -4.02
N GLU A 268 8.61 0.69 -3.04
CA GLU A 268 9.54 -0.42 -3.14
C GLU A 268 8.80 -1.74 -3.33
N MET A 269 7.76 -2.01 -2.53
CA MET A 269 6.92 -3.21 -2.70
C MET A 269 6.27 -3.24 -4.10
N LEU A 270 5.74 -2.11 -4.58
CA LEU A 270 5.15 -2.04 -5.92
C LEU A 270 6.21 -2.24 -7.02
N ARG A 271 7.41 -1.68 -6.86
CA ARG A 271 8.52 -1.85 -7.80
C ARG A 271 9.01 -3.30 -7.84
N GLU A 272 9.14 -3.98 -6.71
CA GLU A 272 9.51 -5.39 -6.69
C GLU A 272 8.43 -6.25 -7.37
N ALA A 273 7.15 -5.96 -7.12
CA ALA A 273 6.02 -6.61 -7.79
C ALA A 273 6.02 -6.38 -9.32
N GLU A 274 6.33 -5.16 -9.79
CA GLU A 274 6.46 -4.85 -11.22
C GLU A 274 7.57 -5.64 -11.92
N ASN A 275 8.61 -5.99 -11.18
CA ASN A 275 9.74 -6.78 -11.67
C ASN A 275 9.54 -8.28 -11.51
N THR A 276 8.40 -8.72 -10.95
CA THR A 276 8.07 -10.13 -10.80
C THR A 276 7.32 -10.62 -12.04
N GLU A 277 7.73 -11.77 -12.56
CA GLU A 277 7.12 -12.38 -13.74
C GLU A 277 5.65 -12.74 -13.47
N ASN A 278 4.78 -12.46 -14.44
CA ASN A 278 3.34 -12.76 -14.38
C ASN A 278 2.61 -12.18 -13.16
N PHE A 279 3.14 -11.11 -12.58
CA PHE A 279 2.45 -10.36 -11.54
C PHE A 279 1.23 -9.64 -12.09
N ASN A 280 0.14 -9.66 -11.32
CA ASN A 280 -1.12 -9.01 -11.66
C ASN A 280 -0.96 -7.48 -11.73
N LYS A 281 -0.80 -6.97 -12.95
CA LYS A 281 -0.60 -5.53 -13.23
C LYS A 281 -1.78 -4.66 -12.78
N ALA A 282 -2.99 -5.22 -12.67
CA ALA A 282 -4.15 -4.47 -12.19
C ALA A 282 -4.04 -4.14 -10.70
N GLU A 283 -3.48 -5.03 -9.89
CA GLU A 283 -3.21 -4.76 -8.46
C GLU A 283 -2.17 -3.66 -8.28
N ILE A 284 -1.08 -3.71 -9.05
CA ILE A 284 -0.04 -2.67 -9.03
C ILE A 284 -0.66 -1.31 -9.38
N LYS A 285 -1.45 -1.25 -10.46
CA LYS A 285 -2.13 -0.03 -10.90
C LYS A 285 -3.08 0.51 -9.83
N LYS A 286 -3.81 -0.37 -9.15
CA LYS A 286 -4.72 0.00 -8.04
C LYS A 286 -3.94 0.73 -6.93
N TYR A 287 -2.84 0.16 -6.45
CA TYR A 287 -2.08 0.76 -5.35
C TYR A 287 -1.27 1.98 -5.76
N LYS A 288 -0.74 2.04 -6.99
CA LYS A 288 -0.12 3.27 -7.53
C LYS A 288 -1.12 4.42 -7.57
N LYS A 289 -2.38 4.16 -7.98
CA LYS A 289 -3.44 5.16 -7.97
C LYS A 289 -3.72 5.65 -6.55
N LEU A 290 -3.91 4.74 -5.60
CA LEU A 290 -4.15 5.09 -4.19
C LEU A 290 -3.02 5.93 -3.60
N LEU A 291 -1.77 5.64 -3.93
CA LEU A 291 -0.61 6.39 -3.45
C LEU A 291 -0.48 7.77 -4.11
N SER A 292 -0.96 7.94 -5.35
CA SER A 292 -0.96 9.24 -6.04
C SER A 292 -2.03 10.21 -5.54
N GLU A 293 -3.05 9.69 -4.85
CA GLU A 293 -4.11 10.47 -4.23
C GLU A 293 -3.72 11.02 -2.84
N ILE A 294 -2.51 10.70 -2.35
CA ILE A 294 -1.91 11.14 -1.08
C ILE A 294 -0.76 12.11 -1.34
#